data_AF-A0A1C0ABF5-F1
#
_entry.id   AF-A0A1C0ABF5-F1
#
_cell.length_a   1.000
_cell.length_b   1.000
_cell.length_c   1.000
_cell.angle_alpha   90.00
_cell.angle_beta   90.00
_cell.angle_gamma   90.00
#
_symmetry.space_group_name_H-M   'P 1'
#
loop_
_entity.id
_entity.type
_entity.pdbx_description
1 polymer ?
#
loop_
_entity_poly.entity_id
_entity_poly.type
_entity_poly.pdbx_seq_one_letter_code
_entity_poly.pdbx_strand_id
1 'polypeptide(L)'
;MNSKLKDKFTDQLFEAILLLNNKEECYKFFEDISTVNELKSLAQRLEVARMLNEGYTYEEIAETTGASTATISRVKRCLNYGADGYQLILERMKDNE
;
A
#
# COMPACT_ATOMS: atom_id res chain seq x y z
N MET A 1 15.63 -0.04 9.21
CA MET A 1 14.41 -0.64 9.78
C MET A 1 13.94 0.23 10.95
N ASN A 2 12.69 0.69 10.95
CA ASN A 2 12.19 1.59 11.99
C ASN A 2 12.00 0.82 13.32
N SER A 3 12.84 1.10 14.32
CA SER A 3 12.83 0.40 15.61
C SER A 3 11.52 0.56 16.39
N LYS A 4 10.69 1.55 16.04
CA LYS A 4 9.37 1.76 16.66
C LYS A 4 8.28 0.79 16.17
N LEU A 5 8.52 0.13 15.03
CA LEU A 5 7.56 -0.82 14.45
C LEU A 5 7.96 -2.28 14.71
N LYS A 6 9.21 -2.53 15.08
CA LYS A 6 9.71 -3.90 15.24
C LYS A 6 9.39 -4.41 16.65
N ASP A 7 8.42 -5.31 16.73
CA ASP A 7 8.12 -6.08 17.93
C ASP A 7 7.55 -7.47 17.57
N LYS A 8 7.32 -8.29 18.60
CA LYS A 8 6.84 -9.66 18.43
C LYS A 8 5.45 -9.74 17.80
N PHE A 9 4.58 -8.76 18.02
CA PHE A 9 3.22 -8.78 17.47
C PHE A 9 3.22 -8.41 15.99
N THR A 10 4.05 -7.43 15.61
CA THR A 10 4.24 -6.99 14.24
C THR A 10 4.94 -8.06 13.40
N ASP A 11 5.95 -8.74 13.97
CA ASP A 11 6.61 -9.88 13.31
C ASP A 11 5.60 -11.02 13.07
N GLN A 12 4.77 -11.37 14.07
CA GLN A 12 3.72 -12.39 13.92
C GLN A 12 2.68 -12.02 12.85
N LEU A 13 2.27 -10.75 12.78
CA LEU A 13 1.36 -10.27 11.73
C LEU A 13 1.96 -10.46 10.34
N PHE A 14 3.23 -10.11 10.15
CA PHE A 14 3.91 -10.27 8.86
C PHE A 14 4.13 -11.74 8.51
N GLU A 15 4.47 -12.59 9.48
CA GLU A 15 4.54 -14.05 9.28
C GLU A 15 3.18 -14.61 8.81
N ALA A 16 2.07 -14.18 9.40
CA ALA A 16 0.73 -14.59 8.96
C ALA A 16 0.41 -14.11 7.54
N ILE A 17 0.73 -12.85 7.20
CA ILE A 17 0.53 -12.29 5.85
C ILE A 17 1.32 -13.06 4.79
N LEU A 18 2.54 -13.52 5.12
CA LEU A 18 3.40 -14.29 4.21
C LEU A 18 2.87 -15.71 3.91
N LEU A 19 1.92 -16.23 4.69
CA LEU A 19 1.31 -17.55 4.47
C LEU A 19 0.09 -17.51 3.54
N LEU A 20 -0.37 -16.32 3.13
CA LEU A 20 -1.50 -16.14 2.22
C LEU A 20 -1.08 -16.48 0.78
N ASN A 21 -1.83 -17.36 0.11
CA ASN A 21 -1.45 -17.93 -1.18
C ASN A 21 -2.17 -17.31 -2.37
N ASN A 22 -3.34 -16.70 -2.15
CA ASN A 22 -4.19 -16.19 -3.22
C ASN A 22 -5.05 -15.01 -2.75
N LYS A 23 -5.70 -14.36 -3.72
CA LYS A 23 -6.53 -13.17 -3.46
C LYS A 23 -7.72 -13.46 -2.54
N GLU A 24 -8.33 -14.64 -2.61
CA GLU A 24 -9.47 -14.99 -1.77
C GLU A 24 -9.06 -15.11 -0.30
N GLU A 25 -7.92 -15.73 -0.01
CA GLU A 25 -7.33 -15.76 1.33
C GLU A 25 -7.01 -14.35 1.85
N CYS A 26 -6.46 -13.47 1.00
CA CYS A 26 -6.26 -12.07 1.35
C CYS A 26 -7.57 -11.38 1.72
N TYR A 27 -8.63 -11.54 0.93
CA TYR A 27 -9.93 -10.94 1.25
C TYR A 27 -10.46 -11.40 2.60
N LYS A 28 -10.47 -12.71 2.86
CA LYS A 28 -10.94 -13.28 4.14
C LYS A 28 -10.13 -12.74 5.33
N PHE A 29 -8.81 -12.80 5.24
CA PHE A 29 -7.93 -12.37 6.33
C PHE A 29 -8.07 -10.87 6.63
N PHE A 30 -8.03 -10.02 5.59
CA PHE A 30 -8.13 -8.57 5.79
C PHE A 30 -9.54 -8.11 6.16
N GLU A 31 -10.59 -8.86 5.80
CA GLU A 31 -11.96 -8.61 6.30
C GLU A 31 -12.08 -8.86 7.81
N ASP A 32 -11.38 -9.88 8.34
CA ASP A 32 -11.39 -10.18 9.78
C ASP A 32 -10.61 -9.16 10.62
N ILE A 33 -9.45 -8.68 10.12
CA ILE A 33 -8.52 -7.85 10.93
C ILE A 33 -8.66 -6.34 10.71
N SER A 34 -9.44 -5.92 9.71
CA SER A 34 -9.58 -4.50 9.38
C SER A 34 -11.02 -4.12 9.07
N THR A 35 -11.33 -2.84 9.28
CA THR A 35 -12.58 -2.27 8.80
C THR A 35 -12.52 -2.04 7.28
N VAL A 36 -13.69 -1.99 6.65
CA VAL A 36 -13.82 -1.66 5.21
C VAL A 36 -13.07 -0.37 4.84
N ASN A 37 -13.12 0.64 5.71
CA ASN A 37 -12.47 1.92 5.44
C ASN A 37 -10.93 1.84 5.55
N GLU A 38 -10.40 1.03 6.45
CA GLU A 38 -8.96 0.81 6.57
C GLU A 38 -8.41 0.10 5.34
N LEU A 39 -9.05 -1.02 4.93
CA LEU A 39 -8.65 -1.75 3.72
C LEU A 39 -8.71 -0.87 2.47
N LYS A 40 -9.83 -0.14 2.28
CA LYS A 40 -9.95 0.82 1.17
C LYS A 40 -8.92 1.93 1.22
N SER A 41 -8.55 2.42 2.40
CA SER A 41 -7.50 3.43 2.55
C SER A 41 -6.13 2.90 2.16
N LEU A 42 -5.81 1.64 2.51
CA LEU A 42 -4.56 0.98 2.09
C LEU A 42 -4.51 0.80 0.57
N ALA A 43 -5.60 0.31 -0.02
CA ALA A 43 -5.72 0.13 -1.47
C ALA A 43 -5.58 1.47 -2.22
N GLN A 44 -6.26 2.52 -1.76
CA GLN A 44 -6.16 3.87 -2.34
C GLN A 44 -4.72 4.39 -2.33
N ARG A 45 -3.95 4.15 -1.24
CA ARG A 45 -2.55 4.59 -1.17
C ARG A 45 -1.64 3.85 -2.14
N LEU A 46 -1.87 2.55 -2.36
CA LEU A 46 -1.11 1.77 -3.35
C LEU A 46 -1.38 2.31 -4.76
N GLU A 47 -2.63 2.57 -5.09
CA GLU A 47 -3.02 3.10 -6.40
C GLU A 47 -2.47 4.51 -6.65
N VAL A 48 -2.53 5.38 -5.65
CA VAL A 48 -1.88 6.70 -5.71
C VAL A 48 -0.37 6.56 -5.95
N ALA A 49 0.30 5.61 -5.30
CA ALA A 49 1.74 5.39 -5.50
C ALA A 49 2.04 4.89 -6.93
N ARG A 50 1.23 3.98 -7.46
CA ARG A 50 1.32 3.48 -8.85
C ARG A 50 1.19 4.62 -9.86
N MET A 51 0.13 5.42 -9.75
CA MET A 51 -0.11 6.55 -10.66
C MET A 51 0.98 7.63 -10.54
N LEU A 52 1.47 7.94 -9.33
CA LEU A 52 2.62 8.84 -9.16
C LEU A 52 3.87 8.32 -9.86
N ASN A 53 4.13 7.01 -9.78
CA ASN A 53 5.27 6.36 -10.43
C ASN A 53 5.15 6.35 -11.96
N GLU A 54 3.93 6.39 -12.49
CA GLU A 54 3.64 6.47 -13.92
C GLU A 54 3.59 7.92 -14.46
N GLY A 55 3.76 8.92 -13.59
CA GLY A 55 3.87 10.32 -13.99
C GLY A 55 2.54 11.08 -14.08
N TYR A 56 1.44 10.53 -13.57
CA TYR A 56 0.15 11.21 -13.52
C TYR A 56 0.20 12.47 -12.63
N THR A 57 -0.61 13.46 -13.00
CA THR A 57 -0.77 14.71 -12.26
C THR A 57 -1.61 14.50 -11.00
N TYR A 58 -1.52 15.44 -10.05
CA TYR A 58 -2.29 15.36 -8.80
C TYR A 58 -3.80 15.42 -9.03
N GLU A 59 -4.23 16.11 -10.09
CA GLU A 59 -5.65 16.25 -10.44
C GLU A 59 -6.22 14.93 -10.95
N GLU A 60 -5.54 14.30 -11.91
CA GLU A 60 -5.92 12.97 -12.44
C GLU A 60 -5.95 11.91 -11.34
N ILE A 61 -4.97 11.94 -10.43
CA ILE A 61 -4.92 11.02 -9.29
C ILE A 61 -6.09 11.28 -8.34
N ALA A 62 -6.37 12.53 -7.99
CA ALA A 62 -7.47 12.86 -7.09
C ALA A 62 -8.82 12.46 -7.66
N GLU A 63 -9.04 12.67 -8.96
CA GLU A 63 -10.25 12.27 -9.68
C GLU A 63 -10.40 10.75 -9.72
N THR A 64 -9.33 10.03 -10.07
CA THR A 64 -9.37 8.57 -10.25
C THR A 64 -9.51 7.84 -8.92
N THR A 65 -8.70 8.21 -7.93
CA THR A 65 -8.62 7.46 -6.67
C THR A 65 -9.53 8.01 -5.58
N GLY A 66 -10.08 9.21 -5.75
CA GLY A 66 -10.80 9.93 -4.69
C GLY A 66 -9.91 10.36 -3.52
N ALA A 67 -8.59 10.40 -3.70
CA ALA A 67 -7.67 10.78 -2.64
C ALA A 67 -7.56 12.30 -2.53
N SER A 68 -7.50 12.82 -1.29
CA SER A 68 -7.21 14.25 -1.09
C SER A 68 -5.77 14.58 -1.48
N THR A 69 -5.53 15.83 -1.89
CA THR A 69 -4.18 16.35 -2.19
C THR A 69 -3.21 16.14 -1.04
N ALA A 70 -3.68 16.22 0.21
CA ALA A 70 -2.90 15.92 1.40
C ALA A 70 -2.49 14.43 1.48
N THR A 71 -3.37 13.51 1.10
CA THR A 71 -3.04 12.08 1.00
C THR A 71 -2.04 11.82 -0.11
N ILE A 72 -2.25 12.38 -1.30
CA ILE A 72 -1.33 12.24 -2.44
C ILE A 72 0.08 12.73 -2.06
N SER A 73 0.17 13.89 -1.40
CA SER A 73 1.44 14.44 -0.91
C SER A 73 2.16 13.52 0.08
N ARG A 74 1.44 12.92 1.04
CA ARG A 74 2.01 11.94 1.97
C ARG A 74 2.52 10.69 1.25
N VAL A 75 1.77 10.17 0.28
CA VAL A 75 2.18 9.00 -0.51
C VAL A 75 3.42 9.33 -1.35
N LYS A 76 3.46 10.47 -2.05
CA LYS A 76 4.64 10.92 -2.81
C LYS A 76 5.89 11.01 -1.95
N ARG A 77 5.75 11.54 -0.72
CA ARG A 77 6.88 11.58 0.23
C ARG A 77 7.39 10.18 0.58
N CYS A 78 6.50 9.23 0.84
CA CYS A 78 6.89 7.83 1.11
C CYS A 78 7.46 7.12 -0.12
N LEU A 79 6.97 7.44 -1.32
CA LEU A 79 7.48 6.88 -2.58
C LEU A 79 8.92 7.33 -2.87
N ASN A 80 9.24 8.59 -2.56
CA ASN A 80 10.56 9.17 -2.89
C ASN A 80 11.59 9.06 -1.74
N TYR A 81 11.13 9.05 -0.50
CA TYR A 81 11.99 9.17 0.69
C TYR A 81 11.59 8.21 1.82
N GLY A 82 10.86 7.14 1.49
CA GLY A 82 10.38 6.16 2.45
C GLY A 82 11.37 5.04 2.75
N ALA A 83 10.84 3.83 2.96
CA ALA A 83 11.62 2.62 3.16
C ALA A 83 11.68 1.75 1.89
N ASP A 84 11.51 2.38 0.72
CA ASP A 84 11.55 1.76 -0.62
C ASP A 84 10.53 0.64 -0.89
N GLY A 85 9.60 0.38 0.04
CA GLY A 85 8.59 -0.67 -0.10
C GLY A 85 7.64 -0.47 -1.29
N TYR A 86 7.31 0.78 -1.66
CA TYR A 86 6.53 1.05 -2.86
C TYR A 86 7.30 0.72 -4.13
N GLN A 87 8.58 1.12 -4.22
CA GLN A 87 9.41 0.82 -5.40
C GLN A 87 9.52 -0.70 -5.59
N LEU A 88 9.83 -1.43 -4.52
CA LEU A 88 9.93 -2.89 -4.53
C LEU A 88 8.68 -3.57 -5.07
N ILE A 89 7.49 -3.20 -4.58
CA ILE A 89 6.26 -3.89 -5.00
C ILE A 89 5.82 -3.46 -6.40
N LEU A 90 5.99 -2.18 -6.76
CA LEU A 90 5.64 -1.67 -8.09
C LEU A 90 6.52 -2.28 -9.19
N GLU A 91 7.82 -2.48 -8.92
CA GLU A 91 8.72 -3.20 -9.83
C GLU A 91 8.26 -4.65 -10.03
N ARG A 92 8.00 -5.38 -8.94
CA ARG A 92 7.50 -6.77 -9.01
C ARG A 92 6.15 -6.89 -9.72
N MET A 93 5.27 -5.90 -9.57
CA MET A 93 3.98 -5.89 -10.25
C MET A 93 4.15 -5.75 -11.76
N LYS A 94 5.09 -4.91 -12.23
CA LYS A 94 5.41 -4.77 -13.66
C LYS A 94 5.99 -6.04 -14.26
N ASP A 95 6.80 -6.79 -13.51
CA ASP A 95 7.41 -8.03 -13.99
C ASP A 95 6.41 -9.21 -14.07
N ASN A 96 5.23 -9.08 -13.45
CA ASN A 96 4.17 -10.10 -13.45
C ASN A 96 2.97 -9.75 -14.37
N GLU A 97 3.08 -8.67 -15.15
CA GLU A 97 2.16 -8.33 -16.26
C GLU A 97 2.67 -8.89 -17.59
#